data_AF-A0A5N5JVH7-F1
#
_entry.id   AF-A0A5N5JVH7-F1
#
_cell.length_a   1.000
_cell.length_b   1.000
_cell.length_c   1.000
_cell.angle_alpha   90.00
_cell.angle_beta   90.00
_cell.angle_gamma   90.00
#
_symmetry.space_group_name_H-M   'P 1'
#
loop_
_entity.id
_entity.type
_entity.pdbx_description
1 polymer ?
#
loop_
_entity_poly.entity_id
_entity_poly.type
_entity_poly.pdbx_seq_one_letter_code
_entity_poly.pdbx_strand_id
1 'polypeptide(L)'
;MERTVFYLLVVFLLMPEPSSLQETEPHGTSQDPWSELKQLRELVQQQAAALSEIKEKLVNMENKNTAQAGELLAVKSELQTAEKQSSYWMKVAFSAGLPSGYKGPFSTEITLIYTKVVTNVGGAYNPHTGVFTAPIKGVYYIRFTGAAYNTDNHNMGINMYKNSQLLLHLGESNRDGHLRHVSSGLVLELEAGDAVYLSPLKPTSPSLR
;
A
#
# COMPACT_ATOMS: atom_id res chain seq x y z
N MET A 1 -42.10 37.88 12.16
CA MET A 1 -42.68 37.47 13.46
C MET A 1 -41.66 36.56 14.12
N GLU A 2 -40.72 37.13 14.87
CA GLU A 2 -39.89 36.42 15.85
C GLU A 2 -39.69 37.41 17.01
N ARG A 3 -39.85 36.92 18.24
CA ARG A 3 -39.84 37.72 19.47
C ARG A 3 -38.51 37.48 20.18
N THR A 4 -37.73 38.53 20.38
CA THR A 4 -36.58 38.54 21.28
C THR A 4 -36.93 39.40 22.49
N VAL A 5 -36.95 38.78 23.67
CA VAL A 5 -37.23 39.42 24.96
C VAL A 5 -35.91 39.80 25.61
N PHE A 6 -35.72 41.09 25.92
CA PHE A 6 -34.63 41.58 26.77
C PHE A 6 -35.18 41.83 28.18
N TYR A 7 -34.60 41.20 29.19
CA TYR A 7 -34.90 41.50 30.60
C TYR A 7 -34.00 42.65 31.08
N LEU A 8 -34.59 43.81 31.31
CA LEU A 8 -33.97 44.94 31.99
C LEU A 8 -34.31 44.83 33.48
N LEU A 9 -33.32 44.52 34.32
CA LEU A 9 -33.50 44.37 35.76
C LEU A 9 -33.25 45.72 36.44
N VAL A 10 -34.34 46.48 36.65
CA VAL A 10 -34.34 47.73 37.42
C VAL A 10 -34.57 47.36 38.89
N VAL A 11 -33.54 47.50 39.73
CA VAL A 11 -33.67 47.35 41.19
C VAL A 11 -33.88 48.74 41.79
N PHE A 12 -35.11 48.98 42.26
CA PHE A 12 -35.46 50.12 43.12
C PHE A 12 -34.81 49.93 44.50
N LEU A 13 -33.88 50.82 44.86
CA LEU A 13 -33.45 50.96 46.24
C LEU A 13 -34.49 51.81 46.98
N LEU A 14 -35.25 51.15 47.85
CA LEU A 14 -36.03 51.78 48.92
C LEU A 14 -35.07 52.55 49.84
N MET A 15 -35.14 53.87 49.79
CA MET A 15 -34.54 54.74 50.81
C MET A 15 -35.46 54.79 52.04
N PRO A 16 -34.94 54.61 53.27
CA PRO A 16 -35.56 55.11 54.47
C PRO A 16 -35.10 56.56 54.76
N GLU A 17 -36.02 57.38 55.26
CA GLU A 17 -35.77 58.75 55.77
C GLU A 17 -34.75 58.79 56.93
N PRO A 18 -34.06 59.93 57.15
CA PRO A 18 -32.96 60.02 58.10
C PRO A 18 -33.49 60.21 59.53
N SER A 19 -33.22 59.23 60.41
CA SER A 19 -33.34 59.42 61.85
C SER A 19 -31.96 59.77 62.43
N SER A 20 -31.87 60.98 62.97
CA SER A 20 -30.90 61.52 63.95
C SER A 20 -29.48 60.94 64.00
N LEU A 21 -28.50 61.82 63.74
CA LEU A 21 -27.07 61.62 63.99
C LEU A 21 -26.81 61.07 65.40
N GLN A 22 -26.36 59.82 65.46
CA GLN A 22 -25.63 59.29 66.60
C GLN A 22 -24.26 58.88 66.07
N GLU A 23 -23.24 59.62 66.48
CA GLU A 23 -21.83 59.27 66.27
C GLU A 23 -21.60 57.87 66.83
N THR A 24 -21.51 56.89 65.93
CA THR A 24 -20.97 55.57 66.25
C THR A 24 -19.52 55.54 65.78
N GLU A 25 -18.63 55.28 66.73
CA GLU A 25 -17.20 55.11 66.50
C GLU A 25 -16.93 54.10 65.38
N PRO A 26 -15.87 54.28 64.58
CA PRO A 26 -15.55 53.34 63.51
C PRO A 26 -15.01 52.05 64.13
N HIS A 27 -15.83 50.99 64.15
CA HIS A 27 -15.34 49.62 64.28
C HIS A 27 -14.61 49.24 62.99
N GLY A 28 -13.35 49.65 62.92
CA GLY A 28 -12.44 49.26 61.86
C GLY A 28 -11.97 47.83 62.03
N THR A 29 -12.39 46.94 61.13
CA THR A 29 -11.37 46.17 60.42
C THR A 29 -10.75 47.12 59.41
N SER A 30 -9.81 47.93 59.90
CA SER A 30 -8.95 48.82 59.10
C SER A 30 -8.04 47.94 58.25
N GLN A 31 -8.54 47.44 57.13
CA GLN A 31 -7.67 46.97 56.07
C GLN A 31 -7.04 48.23 55.46
N ASP A 32 -5.76 48.42 55.74
CA ASP A 32 -5.00 49.58 55.29
C ASP A 32 -5.13 49.70 53.76
N PRO A 33 -5.68 50.80 53.20
CA PRO A 33 -5.81 50.99 51.75
C PRO A 33 -4.47 50.81 51.01
N TRP A 34 -3.36 51.08 51.68
CA TRP A 34 -2.02 50.89 51.15
C TRP A 34 -1.63 49.40 51.04
N SER A 35 -2.19 48.53 51.89
CA SER A 35 -2.00 47.08 51.83
C SER A 35 -2.73 46.45 50.63
N GLU A 36 -3.95 46.91 50.32
CA GLU A 36 -4.71 46.47 49.15
C GLU A 36 -4.06 46.95 47.86
N LEU A 37 -3.63 48.21 47.81
CA LEU A 37 -2.85 48.77 46.68
C LEU A 37 -1.56 47.97 46.42
N LYS A 38 -0.88 47.54 47.48
CA LYS A 38 0.33 46.71 47.36
C LYS A 38 0.01 45.32 46.79
N GLN A 39 -1.04 44.66 47.29
CA GLN A 39 -1.49 43.37 46.79
C GLN A 39 -1.92 43.44 45.31
N LEU A 40 -2.65 44.49 44.92
CA LEU A 40 -3.08 44.69 43.55
C LEU A 40 -1.88 44.87 42.60
N ARG A 41 -0.85 45.60 43.04
CA ARG A 41 0.40 45.78 42.29
C ARG A 41 1.15 44.46 42.11
N GLU A 42 1.24 43.65 43.16
CA GLU A 42 1.86 42.31 43.09
C GLU A 42 1.09 41.39 42.15
N LEU A 43 -0.25 41.40 42.19
CA LEU A 43 -1.09 40.62 41.27
C LEU A 43 -0.89 41.04 39.81
N VAL A 44 -0.84 42.34 39.51
CA VAL A 44 -0.57 42.85 38.16
C VAL A 44 0.82 42.43 37.67
N GLN A 45 1.82 42.45 38.55
CA GLN A 45 3.17 41.96 38.21
C GLN A 45 3.18 40.45 37.94
N GLN A 46 2.47 39.64 38.74
CA GLN A 46 2.32 38.20 38.52
C GLN A 46 1.58 37.89 37.21
N GLN A 47 0.49 38.60 36.92
CA GLN A 47 -0.25 38.45 35.67
C GLN A 47 0.61 38.81 34.45
N ALA A 48 1.41 39.87 34.54
CA ALA A 48 2.34 40.25 33.47
C ALA A 48 3.40 39.17 33.22
N ALA A 49 3.94 38.56 34.29
CA ALA A 49 4.89 37.46 34.17
C ALA A 49 4.27 36.22 33.52
N ALA A 50 3.07 35.81 33.97
CA ALA A 50 2.35 34.67 33.40
C ALA A 50 1.99 34.89 31.92
N LEU A 51 1.59 36.11 31.55
CA LEU A 51 1.32 36.48 30.15
C LEU A 51 2.58 36.38 29.28
N SER A 52 3.75 36.75 29.79
CA SER A 52 5.02 36.60 29.08
C SER A 52 5.32 35.12 28.80
N GLU A 53 5.14 34.26 29.79
CA GLU A 53 5.39 32.81 29.66
C GLU A 53 4.40 32.15 28.68
N ILE A 54 3.12 32.53 28.70
CA ILE A 54 2.11 32.02 27.76
C ILE A 54 2.45 32.43 26.32
N LYS A 55 2.88 33.69 26.11
CA LYS A 55 3.30 34.17 24.78
C LYS A 55 4.49 33.38 24.25
N GLU A 56 5.47 33.09 25.10
CA GLU A 56 6.64 32.30 24.70
C GLU A 56 6.25 30.86 24.34
N LYS A 57 5.39 30.22 25.13
CA LYS A 57 4.87 28.88 24.84
C LYS A 57 4.07 28.84 23.53
N LEU A 58 3.27 29.87 23.24
CA LEU A 58 2.51 29.98 21.99
C LEU A 58 3.44 30.02 20.78
N VAL A 59 4.47 30.88 20.81
CA VAL A 59 5.45 30.97 19.72
C VAL A 59 6.18 29.64 19.54
N ASN A 60 6.57 28.97 20.62
CA ASN A 60 7.22 27.66 20.54
C ASN A 60 6.27 26.59 19.95
N MET A 61 4.99 26.62 20.31
CA MET A 61 3.99 25.71 19.77
C MET A 61 3.74 25.96 18.29
N GLU A 62 3.69 27.22 17.86
CA GLU A 62 3.54 27.60 16.45
C GLU A 62 4.75 27.15 15.61
N ASN A 63 5.97 27.34 16.14
CA ASN A 63 7.19 26.84 15.52
C ASN A 63 7.22 25.30 15.43
N LYS A 64 6.73 24.60 16.45
CA LYS A 64 6.58 23.14 16.41
C LYS A 64 5.54 22.68 15.40
N ASN A 65 4.37 23.32 15.35
CA ASN A 65 3.31 22.98 14.39
C ASN A 65 3.77 23.20 12.95
N THR A 66 4.50 24.29 12.68
CA THR A 66 5.05 24.56 11.35
C THR A 66 6.14 23.55 10.96
N ALA A 67 7.03 23.18 11.89
CA ALA A 67 8.01 22.12 11.66
C ALA A 67 7.33 20.77 11.36
N GLN A 68 6.34 20.38 12.17
CA GLN A 68 5.57 19.15 11.98
C GLN A 68 4.81 19.13 10.66
N ALA A 69 4.26 20.26 10.22
CA ALA A 69 3.61 20.35 8.91
C ALA A 69 4.60 20.12 7.76
N GLY A 70 5.84 20.61 7.90
CA GLY A 70 6.93 20.35 6.95
C GLY A 70 7.32 18.88 6.89
N GLU A 71 7.50 18.23 8.04
CA GLU A 71 7.80 16.80 8.13
C GLU A 71 6.66 15.95 7.55
N LEU A 72 5.40 16.30 7.83
CA LEU A 72 4.24 15.60 7.30
C LEU A 72 4.18 15.67 5.76
N LEU A 73 4.54 16.81 5.18
CA LEU A 73 4.63 16.96 3.73
C LEU A 73 5.76 16.10 3.13
N ALA A 74 6.91 16.04 3.80
CA ALA A 74 8.03 15.19 3.38
C ALA A 74 7.64 13.70 3.40
N VAL A 75 7.10 13.22 4.52
CA VAL A 75 6.64 11.83 4.68
C VAL A 75 5.56 11.48 3.65
N LYS A 76 4.63 12.41 3.37
CA LYS A 76 3.59 12.18 2.36
C LYS A 76 4.17 12.04 0.95
N SER A 77 5.21 12.82 0.62
CA SER A 77 5.91 12.72 -0.67
C SER A 77 6.67 11.40 -0.81
N GLU A 78 7.35 10.96 0.24
CA GLU A 78 8.05 9.67 0.28
C GLU A 78 7.07 8.50 0.13
N LEU A 79 5.93 8.53 0.83
CA LEU A 79 4.90 7.50 0.73
C LEU A 79 4.38 7.37 -0.71
N GLN A 80 4.06 8.48 -1.36
CA GLN A 80 3.60 8.47 -2.77
C GLN A 80 4.65 7.87 -3.72
N THR A 81 5.93 8.09 -3.42
CA THR A 81 7.03 7.55 -4.23
C THR A 81 7.18 6.05 -4.01
N ALA A 82 7.13 5.60 -2.76
CA ALA A 82 7.14 4.19 -2.38
C ALA A 82 5.92 3.43 -2.95
N GLU A 83 4.73 4.02 -2.92
CA GLU A 83 3.51 3.44 -3.51
C GLU A 83 3.64 3.25 -5.03
N LYS A 84 4.18 4.25 -5.74
CA LYS A 84 4.43 4.16 -7.19
C LYS A 84 5.44 3.07 -7.52
N GLN A 85 6.53 2.99 -6.75
CA GLN A 85 7.52 1.95 -6.91
C GLN A 85 6.93 0.56 -6.57
N SER A 86 6.06 0.51 -5.56
CA SER A 86 5.31 -0.69 -5.19
C SER A 86 4.42 -1.22 -6.30
N SER A 87 3.67 -0.32 -6.92
CA SER A 87 2.82 -0.64 -8.08
C SER A 87 3.60 -1.23 -9.26
N TYR A 88 4.89 -0.91 -9.41
CA TYR A 88 5.69 -1.37 -10.54
C TYR A 88 6.14 -2.84 -10.38
N TRP A 89 6.60 -3.28 -9.20
CA TRP A 89 7.02 -4.67 -8.99
C TRP A 89 5.85 -5.64 -8.79
N MET A 90 4.66 -5.13 -8.45
CA MET A 90 3.44 -5.93 -8.37
C MET A 90 2.86 -6.30 -9.74
N LYS A 91 3.30 -5.63 -10.82
CA LYS A 91 2.85 -5.94 -12.18
C LYS A 91 3.73 -7.04 -12.76
N VAL A 92 3.10 -8.16 -13.09
CA VAL A 92 3.79 -9.33 -13.67
C VAL A 92 3.05 -9.76 -14.92
N ALA A 93 3.75 -9.76 -16.05
CA ALA A 93 3.23 -10.27 -17.31
C ALA A 93 4.38 -10.65 -18.23
N PHE A 94 4.31 -11.81 -18.86
CA PHE A 94 5.30 -12.23 -19.84
C PHE A 94 4.65 -12.86 -21.07
N SER A 95 5.35 -12.78 -22.19
CA SER A 95 5.03 -13.50 -23.40
C SER A 95 6.34 -13.85 -24.11
N ALA A 96 6.52 -15.12 -24.42
CA ALA A 96 7.72 -15.64 -25.04
C ALA A 96 7.38 -16.74 -26.04
N GLY A 97 8.23 -16.90 -27.04
CA GLY A 97 8.11 -17.90 -28.09
C GLY A 97 9.44 -18.59 -28.36
N LEU A 98 9.36 -19.70 -29.09
CA LEU A 98 10.55 -20.32 -29.68
C LEU A 98 10.93 -19.52 -30.94
N PRO A 99 12.23 -19.37 -31.23
CA PRO A 99 12.66 -18.87 -32.53
C PRO A 99 12.24 -19.87 -33.62
N SER A 100 12.19 -19.41 -34.87
CA SER A 100 11.88 -20.28 -36.00
C SER A 100 12.85 -21.46 -36.10
N GLY A 101 12.36 -22.57 -36.66
CA GLY A 101 13.15 -23.78 -36.89
C GLY A 101 12.69 -24.96 -36.03
N TYR A 102 13.14 -26.15 -36.45
CA TYR A 102 12.84 -27.41 -35.79
C TYR A 102 13.57 -27.50 -34.44
N LYS A 103 12.85 -27.84 -33.37
CA LYS A 103 13.40 -27.90 -31.99
C LYS A 103 13.35 -29.28 -31.33
N GLY A 104 12.54 -30.19 -31.84
CA GLY A 104 12.44 -31.57 -31.36
C GLY A 104 13.17 -32.56 -32.28
N PRO A 105 12.91 -33.87 -32.15
CA PRO A 105 12.30 -34.50 -30.99
C PRO A 105 13.29 -34.43 -29.80
N PHE A 106 12.77 -34.41 -28.58
CA PHE A 106 13.60 -34.33 -27.38
C PHE A 106 13.74 -35.72 -26.77
N SER A 107 14.97 -36.23 -26.65
CA SER A 107 15.24 -37.58 -26.11
C SER A 107 15.09 -37.67 -24.58
N THR A 108 15.10 -36.53 -23.92
CA THR A 108 15.00 -36.38 -22.47
C THR A 108 14.00 -35.30 -22.12
N GLU A 109 13.46 -35.40 -20.91
CA GLU A 109 12.61 -34.36 -20.36
C GLU A 109 13.50 -33.16 -20.03
N ILE A 110 13.30 -32.06 -20.77
CA ILE A 110 14.07 -30.82 -20.60
C ILE A 110 13.14 -29.64 -20.48
N THR A 111 13.54 -28.61 -19.76
CA THR A 111 12.78 -27.36 -19.74
C THR A 111 12.80 -26.70 -21.12
N LEU A 112 11.62 -26.35 -21.65
CA LEU A 112 11.50 -25.56 -22.88
C LEU A 112 11.94 -24.12 -22.62
N ILE A 113 13.02 -23.72 -23.27
CA ILE A 113 13.57 -22.37 -23.19
C ILE A 113 13.04 -21.54 -24.36
N TYR A 114 12.04 -20.70 -24.08
CA TYR A 114 11.51 -19.72 -25.05
C TYR A 114 12.42 -18.49 -25.07
N THR A 115 13.34 -18.43 -26.04
CA THR A 115 14.35 -17.37 -26.12
C THR A 115 13.83 -16.09 -26.79
N LYS A 116 12.73 -16.15 -27.55
CA LYS A 116 12.12 -14.96 -28.16
C LYS A 116 11.12 -14.32 -27.18
N VAL A 117 11.60 -13.45 -26.30
CA VAL A 117 10.78 -12.72 -25.34
C VAL A 117 10.17 -11.48 -26.01
N VAL A 118 8.85 -11.34 -25.95
CA VAL A 118 8.11 -10.17 -26.44
C VAL A 118 7.84 -9.21 -25.29
N THR A 119 7.35 -9.73 -24.16
CA THR A 119 7.09 -8.97 -22.93
C THR A 119 7.63 -9.72 -21.72
N ASN A 120 8.17 -8.99 -20.74
CA ASN A 120 8.61 -9.55 -19.45
C ASN A 120 8.51 -8.50 -18.32
N VAL A 121 7.32 -7.96 -18.11
CA VAL A 121 7.03 -7.01 -17.03
C VAL A 121 7.19 -7.73 -15.70
N GLY A 122 7.95 -7.11 -14.78
CA GLY A 122 8.31 -7.70 -13.49
C GLY A 122 9.48 -8.69 -13.56
N GLY A 123 10.02 -8.99 -14.75
CA GLY A 123 11.22 -9.83 -14.90
C GLY A 123 11.06 -11.28 -14.41
N ALA A 124 9.83 -11.77 -14.28
CA ALA A 124 9.52 -13.06 -13.66
C ALA A 124 9.85 -14.27 -14.56
N TYR A 125 9.97 -14.08 -15.87
CA TYR A 125 10.39 -15.14 -16.81
C TYR A 125 11.88 -15.04 -17.11
N ASN A 126 12.61 -16.15 -16.99
CA ASN A 126 14.03 -16.22 -17.30
C ASN A 126 14.27 -16.88 -18.68
N PRO A 127 14.73 -16.13 -19.71
CA PRO A 127 14.93 -16.65 -21.06
C PRO A 127 16.16 -17.56 -21.20
N HIS A 128 17.00 -17.69 -20.18
CA HIS A 128 18.14 -18.60 -20.17
C HIS A 128 17.78 -19.98 -19.60
N THR A 129 16.73 -20.05 -18.78
CA THR A 129 16.29 -21.29 -18.12
C THR A 129 14.92 -21.78 -18.59
N GLY A 130 14.10 -20.90 -19.19
CA GLY A 130 12.73 -21.24 -19.59
C GLY A 130 11.72 -21.23 -18.42
N VAL A 131 12.14 -20.74 -17.25
CA VAL A 131 11.36 -20.83 -16.02
C VAL A 131 10.70 -19.48 -15.71
N PHE A 132 9.41 -19.52 -15.41
CA PHE A 132 8.71 -18.44 -14.73
C PHE A 132 8.82 -18.64 -13.22
N THR A 133 9.26 -17.62 -12.48
CA THR A 133 9.31 -17.63 -11.01
C THR A 133 8.38 -16.56 -10.48
N ALA A 134 7.41 -16.93 -9.66
CA ALA A 134 6.49 -15.97 -9.06
C ALA A 134 7.27 -15.00 -8.14
N PRO A 135 7.29 -13.68 -8.42
CA PRO A 135 8.04 -12.74 -7.59
C PRO A 135 7.32 -12.46 -6.25
N ILE A 136 6.01 -12.71 -6.20
CA ILE A 136 5.13 -12.39 -5.09
C ILE A 136 4.07 -13.49 -4.94
N LYS A 137 3.42 -13.57 -3.77
CA LYS A 137 2.24 -14.41 -3.63
C LYS A 137 1.09 -13.83 -4.48
N GLY A 138 0.42 -14.68 -5.25
CA GLY A 138 -0.72 -14.24 -6.04
C GLY A 138 -1.34 -15.32 -6.92
N VAL A 139 -2.31 -14.90 -7.71
CA VAL A 139 -3.00 -15.74 -8.69
C VAL A 139 -2.47 -15.42 -10.08
N TYR A 140 -1.99 -16.44 -10.78
CA TYR A 140 -1.34 -16.33 -12.08
C TYR A 140 -2.08 -17.14 -13.12
N TYR A 141 -2.33 -16.54 -14.29
CA TYR A 141 -2.83 -17.26 -15.45
C TYR A 141 -1.69 -17.57 -16.41
N ILE A 142 -1.36 -18.85 -16.58
CA ILE A 142 -0.29 -19.31 -17.46
C ILE A 142 -0.91 -20.14 -18.57
N ARG A 143 -0.79 -19.66 -19.80
CA ARG A 143 -1.26 -20.33 -21.03
C ARG A 143 -0.08 -20.62 -21.94
N PHE A 144 -0.18 -21.74 -22.66
CA PHE A 144 0.77 -22.09 -23.69
C PHE A 144 0.09 -22.74 -24.90
N THR A 145 0.79 -22.68 -26.02
CA THR A 145 0.44 -23.38 -27.26
C THR A 145 1.70 -24.04 -27.79
N GLY A 146 1.62 -25.33 -28.05
CA GLY A 146 2.65 -26.08 -28.78
C GLY A 146 2.12 -26.49 -30.14
N ALA A 147 2.96 -26.42 -31.17
CA ALA A 147 2.66 -26.95 -32.49
C ALA A 147 3.87 -27.73 -33.00
N ALA A 148 3.62 -28.82 -33.72
CA ALA A 148 4.65 -29.48 -34.50
C ALA A 148 4.16 -29.77 -35.91
N TYR A 149 5.13 -29.75 -36.81
CA TYR A 149 4.97 -29.99 -38.22
C TYR A 149 5.73 -31.27 -38.58
N ASN A 150 5.14 -32.11 -39.44
CA ASN A 150 5.83 -33.17 -40.15
C ASN A 150 6.71 -34.08 -39.26
N THR A 151 6.15 -34.58 -38.16
CA THR A 151 6.81 -35.63 -37.38
C THR A 151 6.24 -36.96 -37.83
N ASP A 152 6.89 -37.61 -38.81
CA ASP A 152 6.52 -38.95 -39.23
C ASP A 152 6.51 -39.86 -37.99
N ASN A 153 5.31 -40.28 -37.59
CA ASN A 153 5.02 -41.27 -36.57
C ASN A 153 5.47 -40.95 -35.12
N HIS A 154 5.47 -39.69 -34.70
CA HIS A 154 5.76 -39.31 -33.30
C HIS A 154 4.60 -38.53 -32.66
N ASN A 155 4.19 -38.92 -31.45
CA ASN A 155 3.25 -38.13 -30.67
C ASN A 155 3.92 -36.80 -30.25
N MET A 156 3.14 -35.73 -30.22
CA MET A 156 3.55 -34.48 -29.59
C MET A 156 2.93 -34.35 -28.21
N GLY A 157 3.59 -33.62 -27.34
CA GLY A 157 2.99 -33.25 -26.07
C GLY A 157 3.84 -32.25 -25.31
N ILE A 158 3.20 -31.60 -24.35
CA ILE A 158 3.81 -30.65 -23.44
C ILE A 158 3.30 -30.94 -22.04
N ASN A 159 4.24 -31.04 -21.10
CA ASN A 159 4.01 -31.07 -19.67
C ASN A 159 4.18 -29.67 -19.09
N MET A 160 3.34 -29.29 -18.13
CA MET A 160 3.54 -28.13 -17.26
C MET A 160 3.88 -28.60 -15.86
N TYR A 161 4.92 -28.01 -15.29
CA TYR A 161 5.42 -28.31 -13.96
C TYR A 161 5.31 -27.09 -13.05
N LYS A 162 5.01 -27.31 -11.78
CA LYS A 162 5.23 -26.37 -10.67
C LYS A 162 6.19 -27.01 -9.67
N ASN A 163 7.34 -26.39 -9.41
CA ASN A 163 8.35 -26.91 -8.46
C ASN A 163 8.70 -28.39 -8.69
N SER A 164 8.79 -28.82 -9.94
CA SER A 164 9.04 -30.22 -10.35
C SER A 164 7.88 -31.19 -10.15
N GLN A 165 6.72 -30.73 -9.69
CA GLN A 165 5.47 -31.51 -9.71
C GLN A 165 4.73 -31.27 -11.03
N LEU A 166 4.36 -32.37 -11.70
CA LEU A 166 3.54 -32.32 -12.91
C LEU A 166 2.14 -31.78 -12.58
N LEU A 167 1.74 -30.70 -13.23
CA LEU A 167 0.41 -30.09 -13.09
C LEU A 167 -0.53 -30.46 -14.23
N LEU A 168 -0.01 -30.48 -15.46
CA LEU A 168 -0.81 -30.71 -16.65
C LEU A 168 0.02 -31.47 -17.69
N HIS A 169 -0.62 -32.46 -18.31
CA HIS A 169 -0.12 -33.14 -19.48
C HIS A 169 -1.07 -32.86 -20.65
N LEU A 170 -0.54 -32.40 -21.78
CA LEU A 170 -1.25 -32.36 -23.06
C LEU A 170 -0.49 -33.19 -24.08
N GLY A 171 -1.20 -34.01 -24.84
CA GLY A 171 -0.62 -34.82 -25.91
C GLY A 171 -1.56 -34.94 -27.10
N GLU A 172 -0.99 -35.12 -28.27
CA GLU A 172 -1.71 -35.29 -29.54
C GLU A 172 -0.95 -36.31 -30.41
N SER A 173 -1.67 -37.22 -31.05
CA SER A 173 -1.06 -38.16 -32.00
C SER A 173 -0.79 -37.46 -33.33
N ASN A 174 0.48 -37.48 -33.78
CA ASN A 174 0.86 -36.96 -35.09
C ASN A 174 1.45 -38.09 -35.95
N ARG A 175 0.59 -38.74 -36.74
CA ARG A 175 0.92 -39.95 -37.53
C ARG A 175 0.67 -39.81 -39.03
N ASP A 176 0.08 -38.70 -39.44
CA ASP A 176 -0.38 -38.42 -40.81
C ASP A 176 0.42 -37.30 -41.49
N GLY A 177 1.47 -36.79 -40.84
CA GLY A 177 2.31 -35.70 -41.36
C GLY A 177 1.63 -34.32 -41.32
N HIS A 178 0.40 -34.23 -40.82
CA HIS A 178 -0.32 -32.96 -40.74
C HIS A 178 0.14 -32.09 -39.57
N LEU A 179 -0.08 -30.78 -39.70
CA LEU A 179 0.16 -29.85 -38.60
C LEU A 179 -0.81 -30.17 -37.47
N ARG A 180 -0.26 -30.37 -36.27
CA ARG A 180 -1.02 -30.55 -35.03
C ARG A 180 -0.60 -29.50 -34.03
N HIS A 181 -1.52 -29.14 -33.14
CA HIS A 181 -1.23 -28.23 -32.04
C HIS A 181 -1.98 -28.65 -30.78
N VAL A 182 -1.39 -28.33 -29.63
CA VAL A 182 -2.02 -28.47 -28.30
C VAL A 182 -1.99 -27.10 -27.63
N SER A 183 -3.08 -26.72 -26.98
CA SER A 183 -3.17 -25.46 -26.24
C SER A 183 -3.94 -25.66 -24.95
N SER A 184 -3.43 -25.12 -23.85
CA SER A 184 -4.16 -25.05 -22.59
C SER A 184 -3.61 -23.92 -21.72
N GLY A 185 -4.25 -23.69 -20.58
CA GLY A 185 -3.73 -22.82 -19.54
C GLY A 185 -4.38 -23.10 -18.20
N LEU A 186 -3.68 -22.74 -17.13
CA LEU A 186 -4.13 -22.90 -15.76
C LEU A 186 -4.12 -21.55 -15.04
N VAL A 187 -5.08 -21.39 -14.13
CA VAL A 187 -5.05 -20.36 -13.09
C VAL A 187 -4.43 -21.02 -11.86
N LEU A 188 -3.32 -20.48 -11.37
CA LEU A 188 -2.53 -21.05 -10.28
C LEU A 188 -2.39 -20.04 -9.14
N GLU A 189 -2.65 -20.47 -7.91
CA GLU A 189 -2.17 -19.76 -6.73
C GLU A 189 -0.70 -20.15 -6.50
N LEU A 190 0.18 -19.15 -6.52
CA LEU A 190 1.62 -19.32 -6.37
C LEU A 190 2.11 -18.50 -5.19
N GLU A 191 3.02 -19.09 -4.43
CA GLU A 191 3.82 -18.39 -3.43
C GLU A 191 5.03 -17.72 -4.08
N ALA A 192 5.61 -16.72 -3.41
CA ALA A 192 6.84 -16.10 -3.87
C ALA A 192 7.96 -17.16 -3.97
N GLY A 193 8.60 -17.24 -5.14
CA GLY A 193 9.63 -18.24 -5.43
C GLY A 193 9.13 -19.52 -6.11
N ASP A 194 7.81 -19.74 -6.20
CA ASP A 194 7.27 -20.88 -6.96
C ASP A 194 7.69 -20.79 -8.43
N ALA A 195 8.23 -21.89 -8.96
CA ALA A 195 8.75 -22.01 -10.30
C ALA A 195 7.78 -22.81 -11.19
N VAL A 196 7.37 -22.22 -12.31
CA VAL A 196 6.54 -22.87 -13.34
C VAL A 196 7.31 -22.94 -14.66
N TYR A 197 7.28 -24.11 -15.29
CA TYR A 197 7.95 -24.31 -16.58
C TYR A 197 7.27 -25.38 -17.41
N LEU A 198 7.61 -25.39 -18.70
CA LEU A 198 7.09 -26.36 -19.67
C LEU A 198 8.19 -27.32 -20.07
N SER A 199 7.81 -28.54 -20.41
CA SER A 199 8.72 -29.58 -20.87
C SER A 199 8.09 -30.35 -22.03
N PRO A 200 8.83 -30.66 -23.10
CA PRO A 200 8.30 -31.46 -24.19
C PRO A 200 8.16 -32.91 -23.77
N LEU A 201 7.17 -33.59 -24.33
CA LEU A 201 6.98 -35.01 -24.10
C LEU A 201 8.15 -35.82 -24.68
N LYS A 202 8.67 -36.76 -23.88
CA LYS A 202 9.62 -37.77 -24.36
C LYS A 202 8.94 -38.70 -25.37
N PRO A 203 9.56 -39.03 -26.52
CA PRO A 203 9.10 -40.11 -27.37
C PRO A 203 9.03 -41.42 -26.58
N THR A 204 7.83 -41.96 -26.39
CA THR A 204 7.67 -43.34 -25.94
C THR A 204 8.09 -44.24 -27.08
N SER A 205 9.08 -45.11 -26.85
CA SER A 205 9.43 -46.19 -27.78
C SER A 205 8.15 -46.92 -28.21
N PRO A 206 7.99 -47.30 -29.48
CA PRO A 206 6.84 -48.09 -29.89
C PRO A 206 6.88 -49.37 -29.05
N SER A 207 5.83 -49.59 -28.26
CA SER A 207 5.60 -50.90 -27.65
C SER A 207 5.59 -51.91 -28.79
N LEU A 208 6.56 -52.81 -28.81
CA LEU A 208 6.54 -54.00 -29.66
C LEU A 208 5.19 -54.68 -29.40
N ARG A 209 4.31 -54.66 -30.39
CA ARG A 209 3.17 -55.56 -30.50
C ARG A 209 3.53 -56.62 -31.51
#